data_AF-A0A2V6GI51-F1
#
_entry.id   AF-A0A2V6GI51-F1
#
_cell.length_a   1.000
_cell.length_b   1.000
_cell.length_c   1.000
_cell.angle_alpha   90.00
_cell.angle_beta   90.00
_cell.angle_gamma   90.00
#
_symmetry.space_group_name_H-M   'P 1'
#
loop_
_entity.id
_entity.type
_entity.pdbx_description
1 polymer ?
#
loop_
_entity_poly.entity_id
_entity_poly.type
_entity_poly.pdbx_seq_one_letter_code
_entity_poly.pdbx_strand_id
1 'polypeptide(L)'
;MSRGCFSYPQLAIFSIGVFPWLAISASTIFLAPDWPRRVALIFHRGRELPAPAKAKPPPNCRKQNWVLSFVAIYIAIQALLPLAHFFYPGGIEWTYLEHHFAWQMLLRRQITTAFFYVTDPNNGKTYQVPLSRCFGPLTISRMGWRPDMVQQFAQYLAKARLPSGPKPRTAQVRMFVSINGRKPRLFLDPNVDLAAEPHAWGRPRWLLQIDQPRPPPGQDFSENFFVTSSEGN
;
A
#
# COMPACT_ATOMS: atom_id res chain seq x y z
N MET A 1 -47.42 -16.08 -14.22
CA MET A 1 -47.01 -15.21 -13.09
C MET A 1 -45.49 -15.22 -13.00
N SER A 2 -44.84 -14.22 -13.60
CA SER A 2 -43.39 -14.01 -13.58
C SER A 2 -43.00 -13.39 -12.24
N ARG A 3 -42.25 -14.13 -11.40
CA ARG A 3 -41.52 -13.54 -10.27
C ARG A 3 -40.13 -13.20 -10.78
N GLY A 4 -39.91 -11.92 -11.07
CA GLY A 4 -38.60 -11.37 -11.41
C GLY A 4 -37.65 -11.55 -10.22
N CYS A 5 -36.80 -12.56 -10.30
CA CYS A 5 -35.64 -12.69 -9.45
C CYS A 5 -34.62 -11.65 -9.96
N PHE A 6 -34.53 -10.51 -9.28
CA PHE A 6 -33.44 -9.55 -9.49
C PHE A 6 -32.16 -10.25 -9.04
N SER A 7 -31.43 -10.85 -9.99
CA SER A 7 -30.11 -11.40 -9.76
C SER A 7 -29.19 -10.26 -9.32
N TYR A 8 -28.57 -10.42 -8.15
CA TYR A 8 -27.58 -9.51 -7.56
C TYR A 8 -26.11 -9.93 -7.81
N PRO A 9 -25.66 -10.42 -9.00
CA PRO A 9 -24.33 -11.04 -9.07
C PRO A 9 -23.17 -10.04 -9.23
N GLN A 10 -23.39 -8.75 -9.48
CA GLN A 10 -22.28 -7.84 -9.81
C GLN A 10 -21.52 -7.25 -8.60
N LEU A 11 -22.10 -7.24 -7.41
CA LEU A 11 -21.47 -6.64 -6.21
C LEU A 11 -20.47 -7.56 -5.51
N ALA A 12 -20.49 -8.87 -5.81
CA ALA A 12 -19.70 -9.87 -5.10
C ALA A 12 -18.37 -10.23 -5.78
N ILE A 13 -18.11 -9.76 -7.00
CA ILE A 13 -16.97 -10.21 -7.81
C ILE A 13 -15.67 -9.47 -7.42
N PHE A 14 -15.78 -8.29 -6.81
CA PHE A 14 -14.64 -7.51 -6.33
C PHE A 14 -14.80 -7.20 -4.84
N SER A 15 -14.06 -7.91 -3.98
CA SER A 15 -13.94 -7.67 -2.54
C SER A 15 -13.18 -6.37 -2.18
N ILE A 16 -13.19 -5.39 -3.08
CA ILE A 16 -12.66 -4.03 -2.90
C ILE A 16 -13.84 -3.17 -2.46
N GLY A 17 -14.13 -3.16 -1.16
CA GLY A 17 -15.38 -2.67 -0.59
C GLY A 17 -15.76 -1.21 -0.90
N VAL A 18 -14.84 -0.40 -1.45
CA VAL A 18 -15.08 1.01 -1.79
C VAL A 18 -15.53 1.20 -3.25
N PHE A 19 -15.21 0.26 -4.15
CA PHE A 19 -15.45 0.40 -5.59
C PHE A 19 -16.93 0.58 -5.96
N PRO A 20 -17.88 -0.21 -5.42
CA PRO A 20 -19.30 -0.03 -5.76
C PRO A 20 -19.84 1.35 -5.36
N TRP A 21 -19.43 1.86 -4.19
CA TRP A 21 -19.85 3.17 -3.70
C TRP A 21 -19.29 4.32 -4.54
N LEU A 22 -18.03 4.21 -4.98
CA LEU A 22 -17.44 5.19 -5.89
C LEU A 22 -18.10 5.15 -7.27
N ALA A 23 -18.42 3.97 -7.81
CA ALA A 23 -19.11 3.83 -9.09
C ALA A 23 -20.51 4.47 -9.05
N ILE A 24 -21.27 4.23 -7.97
CA ILE A 24 -22.57 4.87 -7.76
C ILE A 24 -22.40 6.40 -7.68
N SER A 25 -21.42 6.88 -6.92
CA SER A 25 -21.14 8.32 -6.81
C SER A 25 -20.73 8.94 -8.15
N ALA A 26 -19.86 8.30 -8.92
CA ALA A 26 -19.40 8.78 -10.21
C ALA A 26 -20.52 8.80 -11.26
N SER A 27 -21.47 7.86 -11.19
CA SER A 27 -22.62 7.87 -12.09
C SER A 27 -23.46 9.15 -11.96
N THR A 28 -23.45 9.81 -10.80
CA THR A 28 -24.15 11.09 -10.60
C THR A 28 -23.61 12.26 -11.43
N ILE A 29 -22.37 12.15 -11.93
CA ILE A 29 -21.78 13.15 -12.84
C ILE A 29 -22.44 13.08 -14.22
N PHE A 30 -22.90 11.90 -14.63
CA PHE A 30 -23.56 11.67 -15.92
C PHE A 30 -25.09 11.87 -15.86
N LEU A 31 -25.65 11.98 -14.65
CA LEU A 31 -27.06 12.29 -14.49
C LEU A 31 -27.34 13.75 -14.87
N ALA A 32 -28.51 13.99 -15.46
CA ALA A 32 -28.93 15.35 -15.81
C ALA A 32 -28.91 16.28 -14.58
N PRO A 33 -28.51 17.55 -14.68
CA PRO A 33 -28.28 18.44 -13.52
C PRO A 33 -29.48 18.61 -12.56
N ASP A 34 -30.68 18.23 -12.99
CA ASP A 34 -31.92 18.24 -12.24
C ASP A 34 -32.20 16.94 -11.45
N TRP A 35 -31.34 15.92 -11.58
CA TRP A 35 -31.48 14.63 -10.88
C TRP A 35 -31.63 14.74 -9.36
N PRO A 36 -30.91 15.62 -8.63
CA PRO A 36 -31.05 15.69 -7.17
C PRO A 36 -32.46 16.16 -6.76
N ARG A 37 -33.08 17.02 -7.59
CA ARG A 37 -34.47 17.48 -7.38
C ARG A 37 -35.46 16.36 -7.61
N ARG A 38 -35.25 15.55 -8.67
CA ARG A 38 -36.10 14.38 -8.96
C ARG A 38 -36.06 13.35 -7.83
N VAL A 39 -34.88 13.12 -7.25
CA VAL A 39 -34.73 12.24 -6.07
C VAL A 39 -35.42 12.83 -4.85
N ALA A 40 -35.26 14.13 -4.59
CA ALA A 40 -35.95 14.80 -3.49
C ALA A 40 -37.48 14.71 -3.59
N LEU A 41 -38.05 14.74 -4.80
CA LEU A 41 -39.50 14.55 -5.01
C LEU A 41 -40.00 13.14 -4.64
N ILE A 42 -39.16 12.12 -4.79
CA ILE A 42 -39.51 10.74 -4.41
C ILE A 42 -39.62 10.61 -2.89
N PHE A 43 -38.73 11.28 -2.14
CA PHE A 43 -38.73 11.26 -0.67
C PHE A 43 -39.68 12.29 -0.05
N HIS A 44 -40.04 13.35 -0.77
CA HIS A 44 -41.04 14.34 -0.37
C HIS A 44 -42.35 14.15 -1.14
N ARG A 45 -43.09 13.09 -0.78
CA ARG A 45 -44.47 12.88 -1.27
C ARG A 45 -45.35 14.08 -0.85
N GLY A 46 -45.66 14.96 -1.79
CA GLY A 46 -46.72 15.96 -1.67
C GLY A 46 -46.31 17.43 -1.47
N ARG A 47 -45.02 17.80 -1.62
CA ARG A 47 -44.62 19.22 -1.72
C ARG A 47 -44.23 19.58 -3.14
N GLU A 48 -44.94 20.54 -3.73
CA GLU A 48 -44.50 21.20 -4.96
C GLU A 48 -43.13 21.85 -4.70
N LEU A 49 -42.09 21.38 -5.40
CA LEU A 49 -40.81 22.06 -5.40
C LEU A 49 -40.96 23.39 -6.16
N PRO A 50 -40.30 24.47 -5.70
CA PRO A 50 -40.33 25.74 -6.42
C PRO A 50 -39.86 25.54 -7.86
N ALA A 51 -40.60 26.18 -8.79
CA ALA A 51 -40.35 26.16 -10.23
C ALA A 51 -38.86 26.38 -10.56
N PRO A 52 -38.33 25.82 -11.67
CA PRO A 52 -36.93 25.96 -12.00
C PRO A 52 -36.53 27.43 -11.97
N ALA A 53 -35.71 27.79 -10.99
CA ALA A 53 -35.14 29.13 -10.92
C ALA A 53 -34.53 29.44 -12.28
N LYS A 54 -35.03 30.52 -12.92
CA LYS A 54 -34.49 31.04 -14.19
C LYS A 54 -32.97 30.96 -14.14
N ALA A 55 -32.37 30.44 -15.21
CA ALA A 55 -30.92 30.26 -15.33
C ALA A 55 -30.21 31.47 -14.72
N LYS A 56 -29.49 31.23 -13.62
CA LYS A 56 -28.74 32.28 -12.93
C LYS A 56 -27.83 32.96 -13.97
N PRO A 57 -27.62 34.29 -13.87
CA PRO A 57 -26.70 34.98 -14.77
C PRO A 57 -25.35 34.25 -14.76
N PRO A 58 -24.62 34.26 -15.90
CA PRO A 58 -23.39 33.51 -16.04
C PRO A 58 -22.48 33.78 -14.85
N PRO A 59 -21.84 32.74 -14.28
CA PRO A 59 -20.97 32.91 -13.13
C PRO A 59 -19.95 34.01 -13.44
N ASN A 60 -19.69 34.87 -12.45
CA ASN A 60 -18.74 35.97 -12.59
C ASN A 60 -17.41 35.42 -13.14
N CYS A 61 -16.95 35.92 -14.30
CA CYS A 61 -15.85 35.32 -15.09
C CYS A 61 -14.59 35.06 -14.26
N ARG A 62 -14.31 35.91 -13.27
CA ARG A 62 -13.18 35.75 -12.35
C ARG A 62 -13.30 34.50 -11.46
N LYS A 63 -14.49 34.23 -10.92
CA LYS A 63 -14.75 33.02 -10.10
C LYS A 63 -14.66 31.75 -10.94
N GLN A 64 -15.14 31.81 -12.17
CA GLN A 64 -15.05 30.70 -13.13
C GLN A 64 -13.58 30.36 -13.44
N ASN A 65 -12.72 31.36 -13.70
CA ASN A 65 -11.30 31.11 -13.98
C ASN A 65 -10.55 30.49 -12.79
N TRP A 66 -10.85 30.89 -11.55
CA TRP A 66 -10.26 30.26 -10.36
C TRP A 66 -10.67 28.81 -10.20
N VAL A 67 -11.95 28.49 -10.41
CA VAL A 67 -12.45 27.11 -10.37
C VAL A 67 -11.80 26.26 -11.46
N LEU A 68 -11.73 26.77 -12.69
CA LEU A 68 -11.05 26.10 -13.81
C LEU A 68 -9.58 25.85 -13.53
N SER A 69 -8.85 26.84 -12.99
CA SER A 69 -7.46 26.70 -12.61
C SER A 69 -7.26 25.63 -11.54
N PHE A 70 -8.09 25.63 -10.49
CA PHE A 70 -8.04 24.61 -9.45
C PHE A 70 -8.31 23.19 -10.00
N VAL A 71 -9.32 23.05 -10.86
CA VAL A 71 -9.63 21.77 -11.52
C VAL A 71 -8.48 21.33 -12.43
N ALA A 72 -7.89 22.25 -13.19
CA ALA A 72 -6.74 21.94 -14.04
C ALA A 72 -5.53 21.48 -13.23
N ILE A 73 -5.22 22.16 -12.12
CA ILE A 73 -4.15 21.77 -11.18
C ILE A 73 -4.44 20.38 -10.60
N TYR A 74 -5.68 20.13 -10.17
CA TYR A 74 -6.08 18.83 -9.63
C TYR A 74 -5.87 17.71 -10.66
N ILE A 75 -6.33 17.90 -11.90
CA ILE A 75 -6.14 16.93 -12.99
C ILE A 75 -4.64 16.73 -13.28
N ALA A 76 -3.86 17.82 -13.32
CA ALA A 76 -2.42 17.72 -13.52
C ALA A 76 -1.74 16.90 -12.41
N ILE A 77 -2.10 17.11 -11.14
CA ILE A 77 -1.59 16.30 -10.02
C ILE A 77 -1.99 14.84 -10.18
N GLN A 78 -3.27 14.56 -10.48
CA GLN A 78 -3.77 13.19 -10.70
C GLN A 78 -3.08 12.48 -11.87
N ALA A 79 -2.63 13.22 -12.90
CA ALA A 79 -1.88 12.68 -14.03
C ALA A 79 -0.36 12.54 -13.75
N LEU A 80 0.22 13.46 -12.97
CA LEU A 80 1.65 13.47 -12.67
C LEU A 80 2.04 12.46 -11.58
N LEU A 81 1.20 12.28 -10.55
CA LEU A 81 1.44 11.29 -9.50
C LEU A 81 1.74 9.89 -10.03
N PRO A 82 0.96 9.32 -10.97
CA PRO A 82 1.26 8.00 -11.53
C PRO A 82 2.51 7.97 -12.40
N LEU A 83 2.93 9.10 -12.97
CA LEU A 83 4.18 9.21 -13.74
C LEU A 83 5.42 9.32 -12.84
N ALA A 84 5.26 9.47 -11.53
CA ALA A 84 6.37 9.60 -10.59
C ALA A 84 7.38 8.45 -10.67
N HIS A 85 6.95 7.24 -11.05
CA HIS A 85 7.81 6.07 -11.18
C HIS A 85 8.91 6.20 -12.25
N PHE A 86 8.75 7.10 -13.24
CA PHE A 86 9.79 7.36 -14.24
C PHE A 86 11.02 8.10 -13.66
N PHE A 87 10.84 8.81 -12.54
CA PHE A 87 11.90 9.58 -11.91
C PHE A 87 12.75 8.78 -10.93
N TYR A 88 12.34 7.54 -10.60
CA TYR A 88 13.07 6.69 -9.67
C TYR A 88 13.77 5.52 -10.39
N PRO A 89 15.11 5.46 -10.35
CA PRO A 89 15.85 4.32 -10.87
C PRO A 89 15.70 3.13 -9.90
N GLY A 90 15.11 2.02 -10.35
CA GLY A 90 14.97 0.83 -9.50
C GLY A 90 13.87 -0.16 -9.88
N GLY A 91 12.98 0.20 -10.80
CA GLY A 91 11.87 -0.67 -11.22
C GLY A 91 10.78 -0.77 -10.15
N ILE A 92 9.54 -0.56 -10.58
CA ILE A 92 8.35 -0.58 -9.71
C ILE A 92 8.31 -1.87 -8.87
N GLU A 93 8.81 -2.98 -9.40
CA GLU A 93 8.68 -4.29 -8.78
C GLU A 93 9.37 -4.47 -7.43
N TRP A 94 10.30 -3.62 -6.99
CA TRP A 94 11.00 -3.80 -5.70
C TRP A 94 10.84 -2.62 -4.74
N THR A 95 10.59 -1.40 -5.23
CA THR A 95 10.63 -0.21 -4.37
C THR A 95 9.32 0.09 -3.66
N TYR A 96 9.42 0.27 -2.35
CA TYR A 96 8.31 0.52 -1.43
C TYR A 96 7.47 1.77 -1.76
N LEU A 97 8.12 2.90 -2.03
CA LEU A 97 7.43 4.18 -2.26
C LEU A 97 6.77 4.29 -3.64
N GLU A 98 7.33 3.61 -4.64
CA GLU A 98 6.88 3.69 -6.03
C GLU A 98 5.55 2.95 -6.24
N HIS A 99 5.28 1.89 -5.46
CA HIS A 99 3.99 1.18 -5.49
C HIS A 99 2.81 2.03 -5.01
N HIS A 100 3.03 2.98 -4.10
CA HIS A 100 1.94 3.81 -3.59
C HIS A 100 1.40 4.78 -4.64
N PHE A 101 2.22 5.13 -5.63
CA PHE A 101 1.86 6.09 -6.67
C PHE A 101 1.67 5.46 -8.04
N ALA A 102 2.04 4.19 -8.25
CA ALA A 102 1.84 3.53 -9.53
C ALA A 102 0.36 3.24 -9.84
N TRP A 103 -0.08 3.53 -11.06
CA TRP A 103 -1.43 3.18 -11.55
C TRP A 103 -1.63 1.68 -11.82
N GLN A 104 -0.56 0.90 -11.78
CA GLN A 104 -0.60 -0.50 -12.16
C GLN A 104 -1.09 -1.36 -10.99
N MET A 105 -2.34 -1.79 -11.07
CA MET A 105 -2.96 -2.66 -10.09
C MET A 105 -2.40 -4.09 -10.17
N LEU A 106 -2.21 -4.74 -9.02
CA LEU A 106 -1.97 -6.19 -8.90
C LEU A 106 -0.73 -6.75 -9.64
N LEU A 107 0.35 -5.98 -9.73
CA LEU A 107 1.58 -6.40 -10.40
C LEU A 107 2.46 -7.39 -9.63
N ARG A 108 2.22 -7.56 -8.33
CA ARG A 108 3.19 -8.18 -7.43
C ARG A 108 2.55 -9.24 -6.55
N ARG A 109 3.01 -10.47 -6.71
CA ARG A 109 2.90 -11.53 -5.71
C ARG A 109 4.25 -11.63 -5.00
N GLN A 110 4.24 -11.65 -3.67
CA GLN A 110 5.48 -11.78 -2.90
C GLN A 110 5.34 -12.79 -1.76
N ILE A 111 6.46 -13.43 -1.46
CA ILE A 111 6.64 -14.27 -0.27
C ILE A 111 7.74 -13.62 0.57
N THR A 112 7.53 -13.54 1.88
CA THR A 112 8.42 -12.80 2.77
C THR A 112 8.70 -13.59 4.03
N THR A 113 9.96 -13.55 4.46
CA THR A 113 10.41 -14.08 5.73
C THR A 113 11.39 -13.10 6.35
N ALA A 114 11.17 -12.75 7.60
CA ALA A 114 12.04 -11.84 8.34
C ALA A 114 12.60 -12.55 9.57
N PHE A 115 13.81 -12.18 9.96
CA PHE A 115 14.51 -12.65 11.14
C PHE A 115 15.11 -11.44 11.84
N PHE A 116 14.75 -11.24 13.11
CA PHE A 116 15.23 -10.13 13.92
C PHE A 116 16.29 -10.64 14.88
N TYR A 117 17.45 -10.00 14.87
CA TYR A 117 18.59 -10.28 15.74
C TYR A 117 18.87 -9.05 16.59
N VAL A 118 18.91 -9.25 17.91
CA VAL A 118 19.14 -8.18 18.87
C VAL A 118 20.41 -8.49 19.64
N THR A 119 21.35 -7.56 19.65
CA THR A 119 22.62 -7.70 20.38
C THR A 119 22.56 -6.92 21.68
N ASP A 120 22.82 -7.57 22.82
CA ASP A 120 22.90 -6.87 24.10
C ASP A 120 24.29 -6.23 24.27
N PRO A 121 24.39 -4.91 24.48
CA PRO A 121 25.66 -4.20 24.56
C PRO A 121 26.48 -4.53 25.81
N ASN A 122 25.88 -5.18 26.83
CA ASN A 122 26.57 -5.48 28.08
C ASN A 122 27.32 -6.81 28.04
N ASN A 123 26.80 -7.79 27.28
CA ASN A 123 27.40 -9.11 27.19
C ASN A 123 27.85 -9.49 25.77
N GLY A 124 27.55 -8.65 24.76
CA GLY A 124 27.88 -8.90 23.35
C GLY A 124 27.13 -10.05 22.70
N LYS A 125 26.17 -10.68 23.40
CA LYS A 125 25.41 -11.83 22.89
C LYS A 125 24.29 -11.35 21.97
N THR A 126 24.17 -12.01 20.82
CA THR A 126 23.10 -11.80 19.86
C THR A 126 22.01 -12.85 20.05
N TYR A 127 20.76 -12.41 20.13
CA TYR A 127 19.60 -13.28 20.29
C TYR A 127 18.63 -13.09 19.12
N GLN A 128 18.08 -14.19 18.63
CA GLN A 128 17.03 -14.13 17.61
C GLN A 128 15.66 -13.97 18.28
N VAL A 129 14.89 -12.97 17.82
CA VAL A 129 13.52 -12.74 18.26
C VAL A 129 12.55 -13.42 17.29
N PRO A 130 11.83 -14.47 17.70
CA PRO A 130 10.86 -15.13 16.84
C PRO A 130 9.63 -14.24 16.64
N LEU A 131 9.43 -13.76 15.41
CA LEU A 131 8.29 -12.92 15.02
C LEU A 131 6.93 -13.55 15.31
N SER A 132 6.82 -14.87 15.22
CA SER A 132 5.59 -15.61 15.48
C SER A 132 5.09 -15.45 16.92
N ARG A 133 5.96 -15.05 17.86
CA ARG A 133 5.55 -14.71 19.24
C ARG A 133 5.00 -13.29 19.37
N CYS A 134 5.33 -12.39 18.44
CA CYS A 134 4.94 -10.98 18.50
C CYS A 134 3.80 -10.64 17.55
N PHE A 135 3.70 -11.32 16.41
CA PHE A 135 2.78 -10.98 15.34
C PHE A 135 2.13 -12.23 14.72
N GLY A 136 0.88 -12.07 14.28
CA GLY A 136 0.22 -13.06 13.45
C GLY A 136 0.80 -13.13 12.02
N PRO A 137 0.56 -14.24 11.31
CA PRO A 137 1.16 -14.51 9.99
C PRO A 137 0.83 -13.42 8.95
N LEU A 138 -0.40 -12.88 8.97
CA LEU A 138 -0.80 -11.80 8.06
C LEU A 138 0.01 -10.52 8.27
N THR A 139 0.34 -10.18 9.51
CA THR A 139 1.14 -8.99 9.83
C THR A 139 2.59 -9.18 9.37
N ILE A 140 3.14 -10.39 9.54
CA ILE A 140 4.48 -10.75 9.05
C ILE A 140 4.53 -10.64 7.51
N SER A 141 3.52 -11.16 6.80
CA SER A 141 3.44 -11.02 5.34
C SER A 141 3.32 -9.57 4.89
N ARG A 142 2.64 -8.70 5.67
CA ARG A 142 2.56 -7.26 5.38
C ARG A 142 3.90 -6.53 5.55
N MET A 143 4.80 -7.01 6.41
CA MET A 143 6.14 -6.40 6.57
C MET A 143 6.93 -6.39 5.25
N GLY A 144 6.73 -7.40 4.39
CA GLY A 144 7.28 -7.42 3.03
C GLY A 144 6.85 -6.23 2.18
N TRP A 145 5.60 -5.79 2.36
CA TRP A 145 5.02 -4.67 1.62
C TRP A 145 5.34 -3.32 2.27
N ARG A 146 5.66 -3.31 3.57
CA ARG A 146 5.90 -2.10 4.36
C ARG A 146 7.18 -2.25 5.19
N PRO A 147 8.37 -1.98 4.60
CA PRO A 147 9.64 -2.07 5.32
C PRO A 147 9.72 -1.07 6.48
N ASP A 148 8.92 0.00 6.47
CA ASP A 148 8.76 0.88 7.64
C ASP A 148 8.29 0.13 8.88
N MET A 149 7.42 -0.88 8.73
CA MET A 149 6.98 -1.71 9.87
C MET A 149 8.15 -2.50 10.45
N VAL A 150 9.10 -2.92 9.61
CA VAL A 150 10.32 -3.61 10.03
C VAL A 150 11.22 -2.65 10.82
N GLN A 151 11.42 -1.43 10.31
CA GLN A 151 12.20 -0.38 10.99
C GLN A 151 11.55 0.00 12.33
N GLN A 152 10.23 0.23 12.35
CA GLN A 152 9.49 0.56 13.57
C GLN A 152 9.60 -0.55 14.62
N PHE A 153 9.52 -1.82 14.20
CA PHE A 153 9.69 -2.93 15.12
C PHE A 153 11.13 -3.06 15.62
N ALA A 154 12.14 -2.82 14.77
CA ALA A 154 13.54 -2.76 15.21
C ALA A 154 13.77 -1.65 16.25
N GLN A 155 13.24 -0.45 16.02
CA GLN A 155 13.28 0.66 16.98
C GLN A 155 12.53 0.33 18.27
N TYR A 156 11.40 -0.36 18.18
CA TYR A 156 10.67 -0.85 19.34
C TYR A 156 11.53 -1.83 20.15
N LEU A 157 12.17 -2.81 19.51
CA LEU A 157 13.05 -3.79 20.18
C LEU A 157 14.26 -3.12 20.84
N ALA A 158 14.81 -2.06 20.24
CA ALA A 158 15.91 -1.30 20.83
C ALA A 158 15.49 -0.45 22.04
N LYS A 159 14.24 0.03 22.06
CA LYS A 159 13.66 0.85 23.16
C LYS A 159 12.97 0.02 24.24
N ALA A 160 12.54 -1.20 23.93
CA ALA A 160 11.81 -2.07 24.84
C ALA A 160 12.65 -2.32 26.10
N ARG A 161 12.12 -1.86 27.24
CA ARG A 161 12.75 -1.93 28.56
C ARG A 161 13.16 -3.36 28.91
N LEU A 162 14.46 -3.58 29.05
CA LEU A 162 15.03 -4.80 29.64
C LEU A 162 16.07 -4.44 30.72
N PRO A 163 16.22 -5.31 31.73
CA PRO A 163 16.97 -5.06 32.98
C PRO A 163 18.49 -4.87 32.82
N SER A 164 19.02 -4.92 31.60
CA SER A 164 20.46 -4.90 31.31
C SER A 164 21.11 -3.50 31.35
N GLY A 165 20.41 -2.43 31.73
CA GLY A 165 21.00 -1.08 31.88
C GLY A 165 20.79 -0.13 30.68
N PRO A 166 21.44 1.05 30.68
CA PRO A 166 21.00 2.23 29.91
C PRO A 166 21.44 2.28 28.44
N LYS A 167 22.23 1.31 27.94
CA LYS A 167 22.76 1.36 26.57
C LYS A 167 21.74 0.83 25.55
N PRO A 168 21.51 1.54 24.43
CA PRO A 168 20.64 1.06 23.36
C PRO A 168 21.23 -0.19 22.70
N ARG A 169 20.37 -1.15 22.35
CA ARG A 169 20.74 -2.39 21.65
C ARG A 169 20.81 -2.15 20.16
N THR A 170 21.73 -2.83 19.48
CA THR A 170 21.76 -2.88 18.02
C THR A 170 20.77 -3.94 17.53
N ALA A 171 19.94 -3.58 16.55
CA ALA A 171 18.93 -4.45 15.98
C ALA A 171 19.25 -4.71 14.50
N GLN A 172 19.79 -5.88 14.22
CA GLN A 172 20.03 -6.35 12.86
C GLN A 172 18.81 -7.12 12.37
N VAL A 173 18.40 -6.89 11.13
CA VAL A 173 17.28 -7.61 10.52
C VAL A 173 17.74 -8.27 9.24
N ARG A 174 17.49 -9.57 9.14
CA ARG A 174 17.67 -10.32 7.90
C ARG A 174 16.30 -10.65 7.35
N MET A 175 15.98 -10.06 6.22
CA MET A 175 14.68 -10.23 5.59
C MET A 175 14.89 -10.73 4.18
N PHE A 176 14.29 -11.89 3.89
CA PHE A 176 14.27 -12.50 2.57
C PHE A 176 12.92 -12.27 1.94
N VAL A 177 12.93 -11.76 0.72
CA VAL A 177 11.73 -11.52 -0.07
C VAL A 177 11.91 -12.19 -1.42
N SER A 178 10.87 -12.86 -1.90
CA SER A 178 10.72 -13.31 -3.28
C SER A 178 9.55 -12.57 -3.90
N ILE A 179 9.73 -12.11 -5.14
CA ILE A 179 8.71 -11.37 -5.89
C ILE A 179 8.53 -11.97 -7.26
N ASN A 180 7.28 -12.24 -7.60
CA ASN A 180 6.86 -12.74 -8.92
C ASN A 180 7.66 -14.00 -9.34
N GLY A 181 7.85 -14.92 -8.39
CA GLY A 181 8.54 -16.19 -8.62
C GLY A 181 10.07 -16.11 -8.69
N ARG A 182 10.68 -14.94 -8.47
CA ARG A 182 12.15 -14.80 -8.35
C ARG A 182 12.68 -15.58 -7.15
N LYS A 183 13.97 -15.94 -7.18
CA LYS A 183 14.65 -16.54 -6.03
C LYS A 183 14.61 -15.57 -4.83
N PRO A 184 14.30 -16.04 -3.61
CA PRO A 184 14.37 -15.21 -2.42
C PRO A 184 15.74 -14.56 -2.24
N ARG A 185 15.76 -13.25 -1.96
CA ARG A 185 16.97 -12.46 -1.73
C ARG A 185 16.83 -11.58 -0.51
N LEU A 186 17.98 -11.20 0.04
CA LEU A 186 18.05 -10.18 1.09
C LEU A 186 17.40 -8.89 0.58
N PHE A 187 16.40 -8.43 1.33
CA PHE A 187 15.66 -7.21 1.07
C PHE A 187 16.29 -6.01 1.78
N LEU A 188 16.90 -6.27 2.94
CA LEU A 188 17.51 -5.27 3.82
C LEU A 188 19.01 -5.56 3.93
N ASP A 189 19.82 -4.51 4.02
CA ASP A 189 21.24 -4.64 4.34
C ASP A 189 21.39 -5.17 5.78
N PRO A 190 21.95 -6.38 5.99
CA PRO A 190 22.07 -6.97 7.31
C PRO A 190 23.10 -6.26 8.21
N ASN A 191 23.98 -5.42 7.63
CA ASN A 191 25.04 -4.75 8.36
C ASN A 191 24.61 -3.40 8.96
N VAL A 192 23.42 -2.91 8.59
CA VAL A 192 22.90 -1.63 9.06
C VAL A 192 22.07 -1.84 10.31
N ASP A 193 22.30 -1.02 11.34
CA ASP A 193 21.45 -0.99 12.52
C ASP A 193 20.16 -0.22 12.23
N LEU A 194 19.11 -0.97 11.88
CA LEU A 194 17.79 -0.42 11.54
C LEU A 194 17.15 0.35 12.71
N ALA A 195 17.54 0.09 13.95
CA ALA A 195 17.03 0.81 15.10
C ALA A 195 17.61 2.24 15.22
N ALA A 196 18.84 2.45 14.74
CA ALA A 196 19.52 3.74 14.80
C ALA A 196 19.18 4.65 13.61
N GLU A 197 18.72 4.07 12.49
CA GLU A 197 18.40 4.80 11.28
C GLU A 197 17.16 5.70 11.44
N PRO A 198 17.21 6.97 11.00
CA PRO A 198 16.05 7.85 10.99
C PRO A 198 15.02 7.41 9.96
N HIS A 199 13.79 7.89 10.11
CA HIS A 199 12.76 7.68 9.09
C HIS A 199 13.04 8.57 7.88
N ALA A 200 13.19 7.96 6.70
CA ALA A 200 13.47 8.67 5.46
C ALA A 200 12.17 8.91 4.67
N TRP A 201 12.00 10.11 4.12
CA TRP A 201 10.89 10.42 3.19
C TRP A 201 11.09 9.80 1.79
N GLY A 202 12.33 9.48 1.44
CA GLY A 202 12.70 8.82 0.18
C GLY A 202 13.11 7.36 0.39
N ARG A 203 13.74 6.78 -0.63
CA ARG A 203 14.25 5.41 -0.54
C ARG A 203 15.30 5.31 0.57
N PRO A 204 15.10 4.47 1.60
CA PRO A 204 16.09 4.30 2.65
C PRO A 204 17.33 3.58 2.13
N ARG A 205 18.50 3.94 2.66
CA ARG A 205 19.81 3.40 2.22
C ARG A 205 19.96 1.91 2.50
N TRP A 206 19.33 1.42 3.56
CA TRP A 206 19.35 0.02 3.96
C TRP A 206 18.46 -0.88 3.08
N LEU A 207 17.73 -0.34 2.09
CA LEU A 207 16.87 -1.12 1.20
C LEU A 207 17.60 -1.49 -0.10
N LEU A 208 17.91 -2.78 -0.26
CA LEU A 208 18.69 -3.31 -1.37
C LEU A 208 17.93 -3.29 -2.71
N GLN A 209 18.65 -3.15 -3.82
CA GLN A 209 18.12 -3.22 -5.19
C GLN A 209 18.09 -4.65 -5.72
N ILE A 210 17.16 -4.95 -6.62
CA ILE A 210 17.19 -6.16 -7.44
C ILE A 210 17.62 -5.83 -8.86
N ASP A 211 18.56 -6.62 -9.34
CA ASP A 211 19.10 -6.63 -10.69
C ASP A 211 18.67 -7.89 -11.48
N GLN A 212 17.96 -8.84 -10.86
CA GLN A 212 17.62 -10.10 -11.50
C GLN A 212 16.43 -10.00 -12.49
N PRO A 213 16.57 -10.57 -13.70
CA PRO A 213 15.48 -10.66 -14.65
C PRO A 213 14.34 -11.52 -14.10
N ARG A 214 13.13 -11.32 -14.64
CA ARG A 214 11.99 -12.19 -14.30
C ARG A 214 12.27 -13.62 -14.75
N PRO A 215 11.86 -14.63 -13.97
CA PRO A 215 11.98 -16.02 -14.38
C PRO A 215 11.11 -16.28 -15.63
N PRO A 216 11.47 -17.29 -16.46
CA PRO A 216 10.64 -17.74 -17.57
C PRO A 216 9.25 -18.17 -17.08
N PRO A 217 8.21 -18.07 -17.93
CA PRO A 217 6.87 -18.57 -17.60
C PRO A 217 6.91 -20.03 -17.15
N GLY A 218 6.20 -20.35 -16.06
CA GLY A 218 6.13 -21.70 -15.50
C GLY A 218 7.22 -22.06 -14.48
N GLN A 219 8.18 -21.18 -14.20
CA GLN A 219 9.16 -21.34 -13.13
C GLN A 219 8.85 -20.43 -11.94
N ASP A 220 8.64 -21.01 -10.76
CA ASP A 220 8.47 -20.29 -9.49
C ASP A 220 9.53 -20.77 -8.49
N PHE A 221 10.45 -19.88 -8.13
CA PHE A 221 11.53 -20.15 -7.18
C PHE A 221 11.21 -19.66 -5.76
N SER A 222 10.01 -19.15 -5.52
CA SER A 222 9.65 -18.51 -4.25
C SER A 222 9.65 -19.46 -3.05
N GLU A 223 9.38 -20.75 -3.28
CA GLU A 223 9.29 -21.79 -2.23
C GLU A 223 10.62 -22.54 -1.99
N ASN A 224 11.53 -22.54 -2.96
CA ASN A 224 12.73 -23.40 -2.95
C ASN A 224 13.79 -23.01 -1.90
N PHE A 225 13.68 -21.83 -1.28
CA PHE A 225 14.66 -21.38 -0.28
C PHE A 225 14.52 -22.11 1.07
N PHE A 226 13.35 -22.63 1.38
CA PHE A 226 13.08 -23.23 2.69
C PHE A 226 13.12 -24.76 2.70
N VAL A 227 12.92 -25.42 1.55
CA VAL A 227 13.04 -26.89 1.43
C VAL A 227 14.47 -27.35 1.69
N THR A 228 15.47 -26.59 1.22
CA THR A 228 16.90 -26.91 1.44
C THR A 228 17.37 -26.66 2.88
N SER A 229 16.59 -25.97 3.71
CA SER A 229 16.96 -25.68 5.10
C SER A 229 16.50 -26.76 6.08
N SER A 230 15.53 -27.61 5.69
CA SER A 230 14.97 -28.67 6.53
C SER A 230 15.62 -30.04 6.32
N GLU A 231 16.37 -30.24 5.22
CA GLU A 231 17.09 -31.50 4.94
C GLU A 231 18.53 -31.52 5.48
N GLY A 232 18.94 -30.47 6.20
CA GLY A 232 20.30 -30.31 6.72
C GLY A 232 20.39 -30.23 8.25
N ASN A 233 19.66 -31.09 8.96
CA ASN A 233 19.81 -31.25 10.41
C ASN A 233 19.68 -32.72 10.84
#